data_AF-A0A5N8X823-F1
#
_entry.id   AF-A0A5N8X823-F1
#
_cell.length_a   1.000
_cell.length_b   1.000
_cell.length_c   1.000
_cell.angle_alpha   90.00
_cell.angle_beta   90.00
_cell.angle_gamma   90.00
#
_symmetry.space_group_name_H-M   'P 1'
#
loop_
_entity.id
_entity.type
_entity.pdbx_description
1 polymer ?
#
loop_
_entity_poly.entity_id
_entity_poly.type
_entity_poly.pdbx_seq_one_letter_code
_entity_poly.pdbx_strand_id
1 'polypeptide(L)'
;MTALLERPETVYRRYTALMADTTVKVDPAVRDRLMVLARQRGMTMRDLIAELAGATPTKEELRKRYEETKAYCETHFGVTLTDEDHDRIEKVWQDLEAGRPVDSL
;
A
#
# COMPACT_ATOMS: atom_id res chain seq x y z
N MET A 1 -38.86 9.88 -32.13
CA MET A 1 -37.86 10.81 -31.56
C MET A 1 -36.66 9.99 -31.14
N THR A 2 -35.71 9.80 -32.05
CA THR A 2 -34.56 8.91 -31.86
C THR A 2 -33.50 9.70 -31.10
N ALA A 3 -33.37 9.46 -29.80
CA ALA A 3 -32.32 10.10 -29.01
C ALA A 3 -30.96 9.52 -29.44
N LEU A 4 -30.18 10.34 -30.14
CA LEU A 4 -28.75 10.13 -30.32
C LEU A 4 -28.08 10.30 -28.94
N LEU A 5 -27.83 9.17 -28.27
CA LEU A 5 -26.91 9.14 -27.15
C LEU A 5 -25.51 9.42 -27.70
N GLU A 6 -25.10 10.69 -27.70
CA GLU A 6 -23.69 11.02 -27.83
C GLU A 6 -22.94 10.27 -26.74
N ARG A 7 -21.93 9.49 -27.13
CA ARG A 7 -21.17 8.60 -26.25
C ARG A 7 -19.96 9.36 -25.72
N PRO A 8 -20.00 10.00 -24.53
CA PRO A 8 -18.82 10.64 -23.97
C PRO A 8 -17.79 9.57 -23.59
N GLU A 9 -16.71 9.47 -24.39
CA GLU A 9 -15.58 8.53 -24.17
C GLU A 9 -15.00 8.61 -22.75
N THR A 10 -15.05 9.80 -22.14
CA THR A 10 -14.50 10.09 -20.80
C THR A 10 -15.20 9.33 -19.68
N VAL A 11 -16.51 9.08 -19.80
CA VAL A 11 -17.26 8.34 -18.77
C VAL A 11 -17.00 6.84 -18.89
N TYR A 12 -16.87 6.31 -20.11
CA TYR A 12 -16.59 4.89 -20.31
C TYR A 12 -15.17 4.49 -19.90
N ARG A 13 -14.14 5.32 -20.17
CA ARG A 13 -12.73 4.99 -19.88
C ARG A 13 -12.45 4.71 -18.40
N ARG A 14 -13.14 5.41 -17.48
CA ARG A 14 -13.00 5.19 -16.03
C ARG A 14 -13.72 3.92 -15.56
N TYR A 15 -14.88 3.58 -16.13
CA TYR A 15 -15.59 2.34 -15.81
C TYR A 15 -14.90 1.10 -16.37
N THR A 16 -14.36 1.15 -17.60
CA THR A 16 -13.60 0.03 -18.16
C THR A 16 -12.27 -0.19 -17.46
N ALA A 17 -11.60 0.84 -16.94
CA ALA A 17 -10.40 0.65 -16.12
C ALA A 17 -10.68 -0.10 -14.81
N LEU A 18 -11.85 0.13 -14.19
CA LEU A 18 -12.29 -0.57 -12.96
C LEU A 18 -12.79 -2.01 -13.22
N MET A 19 -13.20 -2.33 -14.47
CA MET A 19 -13.63 -3.67 -14.89
C MET A 19 -12.62 -4.41 -15.78
N ALA A 20 -11.45 -3.81 -16.06
CA ALA A 20 -10.44 -4.42 -16.91
C ALA A 20 -9.70 -5.51 -16.12
N ASP A 21 -10.04 -6.76 -16.41
CA ASP A 21 -9.23 -7.89 -15.99
C ASP A 21 -7.81 -7.72 -16.53
N THR A 22 -6.88 -7.46 -15.62
CA THR A 22 -5.47 -7.27 -15.95
C THR A 22 -4.76 -8.61 -15.84
N THR A 23 -4.05 -9.00 -16.91
CA THR A 23 -3.26 -10.24 -16.91
C THR A 23 -1.83 -9.95 -16.47
N VAL A 24 -1.42 -10.52 -15.34
CA VAL A 24 -0.03 -10.49 -14.89
C VAL A 24 0.66 -11.78 -15.33
N LYS A 25 1.78 -11.65 -16.04
CA LYS A 25 2.62 -12.80 -16.38
C LYS A 25 3.51 -13.14 -15.17
N VAL A 26 3.43 -14.38 -14.72
CA VAL A 26 4.23 -14.92 -13.61
C VAL A 26 4.77 -16.29 -13.99
N ASP A 27 5.84 -16.71 -13.33
CA ASP A 27 6.35 -18.06 -13.46
C ASP A 27 5.31 -19.10 -12.99
N PRO A 28 5.17 -20.27 -13.66
CA PRO A 28 4.22 -21.30 -13.25
C PRO A 28 4.37 -21.75 -11.79
N ALA A 29 5.60 -21.86 -11.28
CA ALA A 29 5.83 -22.26 -9.89
C ALA A 29 5.30 -21.20 -8.90
N VAL A 30 5.43 -19.91 -9.26
CA VAL A 30 4.88 -18.80 -8.46
C VAL A 30 3.35 -18.84 -8.45
N ARG A 31 2.73 -19.01 -9.63
CA ARG A 31 1.27 -19.14 -9.74
C ARG A 31 0.73 -20.28 -8.88
N ASP A 32 1.36 -21.45 -8.96
CA ASP A 32 0.90 -22.64 -8.25
C ASP A 32 1.04 -22.46 -6.73
N ARG A 33 2.14 -21.84 -6.28
CA ARG A 33 2.33 -21.46 -4.87
C ARG A 33 1.27 -20.47 -4.39
N LEU A 34 0.99 -19.40 -5.16
CA LEU A 34 -0.04 -18.42 -4.82
C LEU A 34 -1.43 -19.07 -4.72
N MET A 35 -1.74 -20.01 -5.61
CA MET A 35 -3.00 -20.74 -5.60
C MET A 35 -3.15 -21.61 -4.35
N VAL A 36 -2.08 -22.27 -3.89
CA VAL A 36 -2.09 -23.02 -2.62
C VAL A 36 -2.31 -22.09 -1.43
N LEU A 37 -1.60 -20.97 -1.38
CA LEU A 37 -1.73 -19.98 -0.31
C LEU A 37 -3.14 -19.39 -0.23
N ALA A 38 -3.74 -19.07 -1.38
CA ALA A 38 -5.09 -18.53 -1.44
C ALA A 38 -6.12 -19.56 -0.91
N ARG A 39 -5.99 -20.83 -1.32
CA ARG A 39 -6.85 -21.93 -0.84
C ARG A 39 -6.74 -22.15 0.67
N GLN A 40 -5.53 -22.12 1.23
CA GLN A 40 -5.33 -22.26 2.67
C GLN A 40 -6.03 -21.16 3.48
N ARG A 41 -6.16 -19.97 2.89
CA ARG A 41 -6.82 -18.82 3.51
C ARG A 41 -8.30 -18.67 3.11
N GLY A 42 -8.86 -19.63 2.36
CA GLY A 42 -10.26 -19.60 1.92
C GLY A 42 -10.62 -18.46 0.97
N MET A 43 -9.64 -17.90 0.25
CA MET A 43 -9.77 -16.72 -0.61
C MET A 43 -9.36 -17.06 -2.05
N THR A 44 -9.73 -16.21 -3.01
CA THR A 44 -9.29 -16.42 -4.40
C THR A 44 -7.86 -15.92 -4.60
N MET A 45 -7.19 -16.39 -5.68
CA MET A 45 -5.85 -15.91 -6.02
C MET A 45 -5.84 -14.39 -6.29
N ARG A 46 -6.94 -13.85 -6.83
CA ARG A 46 -7.11 -12.40 -7.03
C ARG A 46 -7.14 -11.65 -5.70
N ASP A 47 -7.94 -12.14 -4.76
CA ASP A 47 -8.08 -11.51 -3.44
C ASP A 47 -6.75 -11.54 -2.67
N LEU A 48 -6.03 -12.66 -2.72
CA LEU A 48 -4.71 -12.77 -2.12
C LEU A 48 -3.72 -11.76 -2.72
N ILE A 49 -3.71 -11.58 -4.04
CA ILE A 49 -2.82 -10.61 -4.70
C ILE A 49 -3.20 -9.19 -4.30
N ALA A 50 -4.50 -8.87 -4.23
CA ALA A 50 -4.98 -7.57 -3.78
C ALA A 50 -4.58 -7.29 -2.32
N GLU A 51 -4.70 -8.28 -1.44
CA GLU A 51 -4.27 -8.18 -0.03
C GLU A 51 -2.76 -7.95 0.06
N LEU A 52 -1.95 -8.71 -0.67
CA LEU A 52 -0.48 -8.56 -0.68
C LEU A 52 -0.05 -7.18 -1.18
N ALA A 53 -0.71 -6.67 -2.23
CA ALA A 53 -0.46 -5.35 -2.76
C ALA A 53 -0.88 -4.26 -1.75
N GLY A 54 -2.02 -4.42 -1.09
CA GLY A 54 -2.49 -3.47 -0.07
C GLY A 54 -1.69 -3.48 1.23
N ALA A 55 -1.15 -4.64 1.60
CA ALA A 55 -0.32 -4.82 2.80
C ALA A 55 1.10 -4.24 2.64
N THR A 56 1.57 -4.09 1.41
CA THR A 56 2.90 -3.56 1.11
C THR A 56 2.76 -2.19 0.45
N PRO A 57 2.50 -1.12 1.23
CA PRO A 57 2.42 0.22 0.67
C PRO A 57 3.73 0.57 -0.03
N THR A 58 3.60 1.28 -1.16
CA THR A 58 4.75 1.77 -1.89
C THR A 58 5.51 2.81 -1.08
N LYS A 59 6.79 3.05 -1.42
CA LYS A 59 7.61 4.09 -0.77
C LYS A 59 6.93 5.47 -0.81
N GLU A 60 6.22 5.77 -1.88
CA GLU A 60 5.52 7.05 -2.05
C GLU A 60 4.28 7.14 -1.16
N GLU A 61 3.49 6.07 -1.05
CA GLU A 61 2.34 6.01 -0.14
C GLU A 61 2.77 6.07 1.33
N LEU A 62 3.88 5.42 1.68
CA LEU A 62 4.48 5.53 3.01
C LEU A 62 4.89 6.98 3.32
N ARG A 63 5.56 7.66 2.38
CA ARG A 63 5.92 9.08 2.55
C ARG A 63 4.68 9.96 2.71
N LYS A 64 3.64 9.74 1.90
CA LYS A 64 2.38 10.50 2.03
C LYS A 64 1.73 10.29 3.40
N ARG A 65 1.68 9.04 3.88
CA ARG A 65 1.18 8.71 5.22
C ARG A 65 2.01 9.39 6.32
N TYR A 66 3.33 9.44 6.15
CA TYR A 66 4.21 10.14 7.09
C TYR A 66 3.88 11.62 7.17
N GLU A 67 3.78 12.31 6.03
CA GLU A 67 3.43 13.74 5.99
C GLU A 67 2.03 14.00 6.58
N GLU A 68 1.04 13.17 6.26
CA GLU A 68 -0.31 13.28 6.82
C GLU A 68 -0.33 13.07 8.33
N THR A 69 0.42 12.08 8.82
CA THR A 69 0.53 11.78 10.25
C THR A 69 1.30 12.90 10.98
N LYS A 70 2.36 13.43 10.37
CA LYS A 70 3.14 14.55 10.90
C LYS A 70 2.25 15.79 11.06
N ALA A 71 1.52 16.17 10.01
CA ALA A 71 0.58 17.28 10.05
C ALA A 71 -0.54 17.07 11.09
N TYR A 72 -1.07 15.85 11.22
CA TYR A 72 -2.04 15.50 12.25
C TYR A 72 -1.44 15.66 13.66
N CYS A 73 -0.21 15.17 13.88
CA CYS A 73 0.45 15.26 15.17
C CYS A 73 0.77 16.70 15.58
N GLU A 74 1.25 17.52 14.64
CA GLU A 74 1.51 18.94 14.86
C GLU A 74 0.22 19.70 15.18
N THR A 75 -0.88 19.37 14.49
CA THR A 75 -2.18 20.03 14.69
C THR A 75 -2.87 19.62 15.99
N HIS A 76 -2.82 18.33 16.35
CA HIS A 76 -3.63 17.79 17.45
C HIS A 76 -2.87 17.63 18.77
N PHE A 77 -1.57 17.40 18.73
CA PHE A 77 -0.75 17.20 19.93
C PHE A 77 0.20 18.37 20.20
N GLY A 78 0.33 19.33 19.28
CA GLY A 78 1.21 20.50 19.43
C GLY A 78 2.70 20.11 19.52
N VAL A 79 3.05 18.92 19.02
CA VAL A 79 4.43 18.43 18.96
C VAL A 79 4.98 18.68 17.56
N THR A 80 6.08 19.41 17.47
CA THR A 80 6.84 19.54 16.22
C THR A 80 7.74 18.32 16.07
N LEU A 81 7.41 17.44 15.13
CA LEU A 81 8.28 16.31 14.78
C LEU A 81 9.44 16.83 13.94
N THR A 82 10.61 16.93 14.57
CA THR A 82 11.84 17.40 13.91
C THR A 82 12.57 16.23 13.25
N ASP A 83 13.41 16.55 12.27
CA ASP A 83 14.25 15.54 11.60
C ASP A 83 15.24 14.89 12.59
N GLU A 84 15.65 15.59 13.66
CA GLU A 84 16.48 15.04 14.73
C GLU A 84 15.75 13.95 15.55
N ASP A 85 14.42 14.07 15.72
CA ASP A 85 13.62 13.02 16.37
C ASP A 85 13.48 11.79 15.47
N HIS A 86 13.40 12.00 14.15
CA HIS A 86 13.40 10.93 13.17
C HIS A 86 14.72 10.14 13.22
N ASP A 87 15.86 10.83 13.18
CA ASP A 87 17.18 10.21 13.23
C ASP A 87 17.42 9.43 14.54
N ARG A 88 16.89 9.94 15.66
CA ARG A 88 16.96 9.27 16.96
C ARG A 88 16.16 7.97 16.96
N ILE A 89 14.94 7.99 16.41
CA ILE A 89 14.08 6.80 16.30
C ILE A 89 14.66 5.79 15.31
N GLU A 90 15.22 6.23 14.19
CA GLU A 90 15.90 5.36 13.21
C GLU A 90 17.08 4.62 13.84
N LYS A 91 17.88 5.33 14.66
CA LYS A 91 18.98 4.71 15.40
C LYS A 91 18.50 3.65 16.40
N VAL A 92 17.41 3.92 17.10
CA VAL A 92 16.77 2.96 18.01
C VAL A 92 16.33 1.70 17.26
N TRP A 93 15.73 1.85 16.07
CA TRP A 93 15.34 0.72 15.22
C TRP A 93 16.53 -0.10 14.74
N GLN A 94 17.62 0.56 14.31
CA GLN A 94 18.84 -0.12 13.88
C GLN A 94 19.54 -0.86 15.04
N ASP A 95 19.49 -0.32 16.25
CA ASP A 95 20.01 -0.98 17.45
C ASP A 95 19.15 -2.20 17.83
N LEU A 96 17.83 -2.10 17.70
CA LEU A 96 16.91 -3.21 17.93
C LEU A 96 17.09 -4.35 16.92
N GLU A 97 17.16 -4.04 15.62
CA GLU A 97 17.40 -5.04 14.57
C GLU A 97 18.76 -5.75 14.73
N ALA A 98 19.77 -5.03 15.21
CA ALA A 98 21.08 -5.58 15.48
C ALA A 98 21.20 -6.30 16.85
N GLY A 99 20.12 -6.37 17.63
CA GLY A 99 20.09 -7.01 18.94
C GLY A 99 20.94 -6.30 20.00
N ARG A 100 21.21 -5.00 19.83
CA ARG A 100 21.92 -4.16 20.81
C ARG A 100 20.92 -3.61 21.83
N PRO A 101 21.33 -3.38 23.09
CA PRO A 101 20.48 -2.72 24.06
C PRO A 101 20.19 -1.29 23.60
N VAL A 102 18.90 -0.93 23.59
CA VAL A 102 18.43 0.43 23.27
C VAL A 102 18.61 1.28 24.51
N ASP A 103 19.79 1.88 24.67
CA ASP A 103 20.03 2.92 25.66
C ASP A 103 19.54 4.25 25.07
N SER A 104 18.27 4.58 25.34
CA SER A 104 17.64 5.92 25.33
C SER A 104 16.37 6.02 24.47
N LEU A 105 15.25 6.23 25.16
CA LEU A 105 14.11 7.02 24.70
C LEU A 105 13.99 8.24 25.63
#